data_AF-A0A7I9V898-F1
#
_entry.id   AF-A0A7I9V898-F1
#
_cell.length_a   1.000
_cell.length_b   1.000
_cell.length_c   1.000
_cell.angle_alpha   90.00
_cell.angle_beta   90.00
_cell.angle_gamma   90.00
#
_symmetry.space_group_name_H-M   'P 1'
#
loop_
_entity.id
_entity.type
_entity.pdbx_description
1 polymer ?
#
loop_
_entity_poly.entity_id
_entity_poly.type
_entity_poly.pdbx_seq_one_letter_code
_entity_poly.pdbx_strand_id
1 'polypeptide(L)'
;MTTIFCDPWVERHIATGQLSPGARGLTREDAASQYNEANGLISADVDYLYTPTQAATAARELLSDIGVEIAEGARILLTDGTGGPHCWTFLVEPSQLEYACEQHRYITGESINADALEGALPWA
;
A
#
# COMPACT_ATOMS: atom_id res chain seq x y z
N MET A 1 -15.50 24.76 -19.56
CA MET A 1 -14.08 24.43 -19.33
C MET A 1 -14.05 23.66 -18.02
N THR A 2 -13.96 22.34 -18.09
CA THR A 2 -14.10 21.45 -16.93
C THR A 2 -12.73 21.31 -16.29
N THR A 3 -12.54 21.85 -15.09
CA THR A 3 -11.28 21.68 -14.34
C THR A 3 -11.24 20.23 -13.86
N ILE A 4 -10.48 19.37 -14.55
CA ILE A 4 -10.23 18.01 -14.08
C ILE A 4 -9.27 18.14 -12.89
N PHE A 5 -9.71 17.70 -11.72
CA PHE A 5 -8.83 17.59 -10.56
C PHE A 5 -7.87 16.41 -10.83
N CYS A 6 -6.64 16.73 -11.23
CA CYS A 6 -5.61 15.74 -11.47
C CYS A 6 -4.97 15.34 -10.15
N ASP A 7 -5.29 14.15 -9.66
CA ASP A 7 -4.63 13.59 -8.49
C ASP A 7 -3.16 13.23 -8.83
N PRO A 8 -2.17 13.70 -8.05
CA PRO A 8 -0.75 13.45 -8.36
C PRO A 8 -0.35 11.98 -8.38
N TRP A 9 -1.00 11.13 -7.59
CA TRP A 9 -0.73 9.69 -7.59
C TRP A 9 -1.20 9.08 -8.92
N VAL A 10 -2.40 9.43 -9.36
CA VAL A 10 -2.93 8.99 -10.67
C VAL A 10 -2.03 9.45 -11.82
N GLU A 11 -1.63 10.72 -11.85
CA GLU A 11 -0.73 11.22 -12.91
C GLU A 11 0.63 10.53 -12.89
N ARG A 12 1.19 10.22 -11.71
CA ARG A 12 2.44 9.45 -11.60
C ARG A 12 2.30 8.08 -12.24
N HIS A 13 1.22 7.36 -11.94
CA HIS A 13 1.00 6.02 -12.48
C HIS A 13 0.59 6.03 -13.97
N ILE A 14 0.02 7.12 -14.48
CA ILE A 14 -0.14 7.35 -15.93
C ILE A 14 1.23 7.55 -16.58
N ALA A 15 2.11 8.35 -15.97
CA ALA A 15 3.44 8.63 -16.50
C ALA A 15 4.34 7.38 -16.53
N THR A 16 4.18 6.45 -15.60
CA THR A 16 4.87 5.15 -15.61
C THR A 16 4.23 4.13 -16.55
N GLY A 17 3.10 4.46 -17.19
CA GLY A 17 2.38 3.58 -18.10
C GLY A 17 1.56 2.47 -17.42
N GLN A 18 1.45 2.50 -16.09
CA GLN A 18 0.64 1.54 -15.34
C GLN A 18 -0.86 1.84 -15.47
N LEU A 19 -1.24 3.12 -15.42
CA LEU A 19 -2.63 3.56 -15.63
C LEU A 19 -2.82 4.18 -17.01
N SER A 20 -4.01 4.00 -17.58
CA SER A 20 -4.38 4.68 -18.82
C SER A 20 -4.70 6.16 -18.58
N PRO A 21 -4.53 7.05 -19.58
CA PRO A 21 -4.96 8.46 -19.47
C PRO A 21 -6.43 8.66 -19.11
N GLY A 22 -7.27 7.64 -19.29
CA GLY A 22 -8.69 7.64 -18.91
C GLY A 22 -8.93 7.56 -17.40
N ALA A 23 -7.90 7.24 -16.60
CA ALA A 23 -8.00 7.25 -15.14
C ALA A 23 -8.12 8.67 -14.55
N ARG A 24 -7.91 9.71 -15.36
CA ARG A 24 -8.06 11.11 -14.94
C ARG A 24 -9.50 11.40 -14.53
N GLY A 25 -9.68 11.84 -13.29
CA GLY A 25 -11.00 12.11 -12.71
C GLY A 25 -11.60 10.95 -11.92
N LEU A 26 -10.94 9.78 -11.89
CA LEU A 26 -11.24 8.71 -10.94
C LEU A 26 -10.62 9.03 -9.57
N THR A 27 -11.20 8.41 -8.53
CA THR A 27 -10.53 8.32 -7.23
C THR A 27 -9.32 7.38 -7.34
N ARG A 28 -8.39 7.42 -6.38
CA ARG A 28 -7.23 6.51 -6.37
C ARG A 28 -7.68 5.06 -6.26
N GLU A 29 -8.70 4.84 -5.43
CA GLU A 29 -9.31 3.54 -5.16
C GLU A 29 -9.95 2.97 -6.43
N ASP A 30 -10.75 3.79 -7.14
CA ASP A 30 -11.39 3.35 -8.39
C ASP A 30 -10.36 3.06 -9.49
N ALA A 31 -9.33 3.90 -9.61
CA ALA A 31 -8.27 3.70 -10.59
C ALA A 31 -7.45 2.42 -10.31
N ALA A 32 -7.14 2.16 -9.03
CA ALA A 32 -6.46 0.93 -8.61
C ALA A 32 -7.35 -0.31 -8.84
N SER A 33 -8.63 -0.26 -8.46
CA SER A 33 -9.59 -1.35 -8.68
C SER A 33 -9.71 -1.69 -10.16
N GLN A 34 -9.91 -0.68 -11.01
CA GLN A 34 -10.01 -0.86 -12.45
C GLN A 34 -8.74 -1.52 -13.03
N TYR A 35 -7.55 -1.09 -12.59
CA TYR A 35 -6.29 -1.69 -13.03
C TYR A 35 -6.15 -3.15 -12.57
N ASN A 36 -6.40 -3.43 -11.29
CA ASN A 36 -6.26 -4.77 -10.73
C ASN A 36 -7.28 -5.74 -11.38
N GLU A 37 -8.54 -5.32 -11.55
CA GLU A 37 -9.58 -6.12 -12.22
C GLU A 37 -9.25 -6.39 -13.70
N ALA A 38 -8.78 -5.37 -14.43
CA ALA A 38 -8.44 -5.52 -15.84
C ALA A 38 -7.28 -6.51 -16.07
N ASN A 39 -6.37 -6.63 -15.10
CA ASN A 39 -5.24 -7.55 -15.16
C ASN A 39 -5.48 -8.85 -14.38
N GLY A 40 -6.63 -9.02 -13.71
CA GLY A 40 -6.95 -10.19 -12.90
C GLY A 40 -6.05 -10.35 -11.66
N LEU A 41 -5.54 -9.24 -11.12
CA LEU A 41 -4.59 -9.22 -10.01
C LEU A 41 -5.30 -9.40 -8.65
N ILE A 42 -4.70 -10.20 -7.79
CA ILE A 42 -5.07 -10.36 -6.37
C ILE A 42 -3.94 -9.86 -5.46
N SER A 43 -4.23 -9.67 -4.17
CA SER A 43 -3.25 -9.15 -3.18
C SER A 43 -1.98 -10.01 -3.03
N ALA A 44 -2.01 -11.26 -3.49
CA ALA A 44 -0.85 -12.15 -3.52
C ALA A 44 0.11 -11.85 -4.69
N ASP A 45 -0.33 -11.10 -5.70
CA ASP A 45 0.46 -10.81 -6.89
C ASP A 45 1.39 -9.61 -6.67
N VAL A 46 2.59 -9.71 -7.26
CA VAL A 46 3.63 -8.67 -7.15
C VAL A 46 3.23 -7.35 -7.82
N ASP A 47 2.43 -7.42 -8.87
CA ASP A 47 1.99 -6.26 -9.64
C ASP A 47 0.70 -5.63 -9.08
N TYR A 48 0.17 -6.15 -7.97
CA TYR A 48 -1.05 -5.63 -7.36
C TYR A 48 -0.87 -4.16 -6.96
N LEU A 49 -1.74 -3.30 -7.49
CA LEU A 49 -1.64 -1.87 -7.26
C LEU A 49 -2.41 -1.47 -5.99
N TYR A 50 -1.67 -1.22 -4.92
CA TYR A 50 -2.21 -0.62 -3.70
C TYR A 50 -2.30 0.90 -3.80
N THR A 51 -3.40 1.49 -3.30
CA THR A 51 -3.39 2.91 -2.97
C THR A 51 -2.59 3.15 -1.67
N PRO A 52 -2.04 4.36 -1.45
CA PRO A 52 -1.29 4.64 -0.22
C PRO A 52 -2.12 4.41 1.05
N THR A 53 -3.42 4.69 1.00
CA THR A 53 -4.35 4.44 2.12
C THR A 53 -4.56 2.95 2.34
N GLN A 54 -4.79 2.18 1.27
CA GLN A 54 -4.95 0.74 1.36
C GLN A 54 -3.69 0.05 1.88
N ALA A 55 -2.52 0.44 1.38
CA ALA A 55 -1.23 -0.08 1.85
C ALA A 55 -1.02 0.18 3.34
N ALA A 56 -1.33 1.39 3.83
CA ALA A 56 -1.23 1.72 5.25
C ALA A 56 -2.21 0.92 6.12
N THR A 57 -3.43 0.68 5.64
CA THR A 57 -4.41 -0.16 6.35
C THR A 57 -3.95 -1.62 6.40
N ALA A 58 -3.55 -2.20 5.27
CA ALA A 58 -3.05 -3.57 5.21
C ALA A 58 -1.80 -3.75 6.08
N ALA A 59 -0.84 -2.81 6.03
CA ALA A 59 0.33 -2.84 6.89
C ALA A 59 -0.04 -2.79 8.38
N ARG A 60 -1.04 -1.99 8.79
CA ARG A 60 -1.52 -1.95 10.17
C ARG A 60 -2.11 -3.29 10.62
N GLU A 61 -2.94 -3.91 9.78
CA GLU A 61 -3.55 -5.21 10.07
C GLU A 61 -2.48 -6.30 10.22
N LEU A 62 -1.56 -6.38 9.24
CA LEU A 62 -0.45 -7.32 9.26
C LEU A 62 0.45 -7.15 10.49
N LEU A 63 0.76 -5.91 10.85
CA LEU A 63 1.60 -5.64 12.02
C LEU A 63 0.88 -5.99 13.33
N SER A 64 -0.45 -5.87 13.39
CA SER A 64 -1.23 -6.33 14.54
C SER A 64 -1.17 -7.85 14.71
N ASP A 65 -1.11 -8.63 13.63
CA ASP A 65 -0.97 -10.10 13.70
C ASP A 65 0.32 -10.56 14.40
N ILE A 66 1.38 -9.74 14.37
CA ILE A 66 2.64 -9.98 15.07
C ILE A 66 2.74 -9.25 16.43
N GLY A 67 1.63 -8.64 16.88
CA GLY A 67 1.53 -7.93 18.16
C GLY A 67 2.06 -6.49 18.13
N VAL A 68 2.25 -5.89 16.95
CA VAL A 68 2.69 -4.50 16.78
C VAL A 68 1.46 -3.62 16.57
N GLU A 69 1.01 -3.00 17.65
CA GLU A 69 -0.16 -2.12 17.64
C GLU A 69 0.20 -0.69 17.21
N ILE A 70 -0.36 -0.24 16.09
CA ILE A 70 -0.17 1.11 15.56
C ILE A 70 -1.47 1.90 15.72
N ALA A 71 -1.36 3.07 16.36
CA ALA A 71 -2.51 3.94 16.60
C ALA A 71 -3.25 4.30 15.29
N GLU A 72 -4.58 4.32 15.36
CA GLU A 72 -5.42 4.77 14.27
C GLU A 72 -5.07 6.23 13.90
N GLY A 73 -4.76 6.47 12.63
CA GLY A 73 -4.33 7.78 12.14
C GLY A 73 -2.82 8.06 12.24
N ALA A 74 -2.02 7.18 12.85
CA ALA A 74 -0.56 7.28 12.75
C ALA A 74 -0.13 7.02 11.30
N ARG A 75 0.82 7.82 10.82
CA ARG A 75 1.43 7.61 9.49
C ARG A 75 2.37 6.42 9.57
N ILE A 76 2.32 5.54 8.60
CA ILE A 76 3.25 4.42 8.48
C ILE A 76 4.28 4.80 7.43
N LEU A 77 5.56 4.80 7.79
CA LEU A 77 6.67 5.04 6.87
C LEU A 77 7.65 3.86 6.94
N LEU A 78 8.22 3.50 5.80
CA LEU A 78 9.34 2.57 5.74
C LEU A 78 10.63 3.25 6.18
N THR A 79 11.53 2.50 6.82
CA THR A 79 12.84 2.98 7.24
C THR A 79 13.94 1.94 6.98
N ASP A 80 15.14 2.42 6.66
CA ASP A 80 16.40 1.66 6.66
C ASP A 80 17.11 1.69 8.02
N GLY A 81 16.58 2.49 8.97
CA GLY A 81 17.06 2.64 10.33
C GLY A 81 16.32 1.74 11.31
N THR A 82 16.16 2.24 12.54
CA THR A 82 15.44 1.51 13.60
C THR A 82 13.96 1.78 13.53
N GLY A 83 13.15 0.71 13.43
CA GLY A 83 11.70 0.79 13.47
C GLY A 83 11.16 1.21 14.84
N GLY A 84 9.89 1.63 14.86
CA GLY A 84 9.15 1.94 16.08
C GLY A 84 8.38 3.27 16.06
N PRO A 85 7.76 3.64 17.19
CA PRO A 85 6.90 4.82 17.28
C PRO A 85 7.72 6.12 17.28
N HIS A 86 7.22 7.11 16.54
CA HIS A 86 7.79 8.46 16.39
C HIS A 86 6.69 9.51 16.38
N CYS A 87 6.30 10.04 17.54
CA CYS A 87 5.24 11.05 17.73
C CYS A 87 3.92 10.77 16.98
N TRP A 88 3.86 11.07 15.69
CA TRP A 88 2.69 10.91 14.80
C TRP A 88 2.90 9.88 13.68
N THR A 89 4.05 9.23 13.67
CA THR A 89 4.50 8.28 12.67
C THR A 89 4.92 6.99 13.37
N PHE A 90 4.77 5.87 12.67
CA PHE A 90 5.36 4.60 13.01
C PHE A 90 6.33 4.22 11.90
N LEU A 91 7.58 4.02 12.26
CA LEU A 91 8.63 3.57 11.35
C LEU A 91 8.61 2.05 11.30
N VAL A 92 8.53 1.50 10.09
CA VAL A 92 8.47 0.05 9.85
C VAL A 92 9.70 -0.34 9.04
N GLU A 93 10.39 -1.37 9.50
CA GLU A 93 11.47 -1.97 8.72
C GLU A 93 10.86 -2.91 7.66
N PRO A 94 11.34 -2.93 6.40
CA PRO A 94 10.86 -3.85 5.37
C PRO A 94 10.78 -5.31 5.84
N SER A 95 11.80 -5.78 6.55
CA SER A 95 11.86 -7.13 7.14
C SER A 95 10.74 -7.42 8.16
N GLN A 96 10.23 -6.40 8.87
CA GLN A 96 9.09 -6.57 9.76
C GLN A 96 7.80 -6.77 8.97
N LEU A 97 7.67 -6.10 7.82
CA LEU A 97 6.51 -6.23 6.94
C LEU A 97 6.52 -7.60 6.24
N GLU A 98 7.67 -8.04 5.74
CA GLU A 98 7.85 -9.40 5.20
C GLU A 98 7.47 -10.47 6.23
N TYR A 99 7.98 -10.35 7.45
CA TYR A 99 7.67 -11.27 8.54
C TYR A 99 6.17 -11.24 8.89
N ALA A 100 5.56 -10.06 8.94
CA ALA A 100 4.13 -9.90 9.19
C ALA A 100 3.27 -10.56 8.10
N CYS A 101 3.62 -10.39 6.82
CA CYS A 101 2.96 -11.08 5.71
C CYS A 101 3.06 -12.60 5.84
N GLU A 102 4.22 -13.12 6.25
CA GLU A 102 4.41 -14.56 6.47
C GLU A 102 3.54 -15.08 7.62
N GLN A 103 3.51 -14.36 8.75
CA GLN A 103 2.67 -14.74 9.89
C GLN A 103 1.17 -14.68 9.55
N HIS A 104 0.73 -13.65 8.84
CA HIS A 104 -0.65 -13.54 8.36
C HIS A 104 -1.05 -14.77 7.54
N ARG A 105 -0.18 -15.21 6.62
CA ARG A 105 -0.41 -16.42 5.84
C ARG A 105 -0.54 -17.67 6.70
N TYR A 106 0.22 -17.80 7.78
CA TYR A 106 0.07 -18.93 8.70
C TYR A 106 -1.22 -18.87 9.52
N ILE A 107 -1.70 -17.67 9.85
CA ILE A 107 -2.90 -17.46 10.67
C ILE A 107 -4.18 -17.63 9.84
N THR A 108 -4.26 -16.99 8.67
CA THR A 108 -5.49 -16.89 7.86
C THR A 108 -5.49 -17.85 6.66
N GLY A 109 -4.31 -18.27 6.21
CA GLY A 109 -4.13 -18.98 4.94
C GLY A 109 -4.08 -18.06 3.72
N GLU A 110 -4.29 -16.75 3.89
CA GLU A 110 -4.27 -15.76 2.81
C GLU A 110 -2.84 -15.24 2.58
N SER A 111 -2.46 -15.06 1.32
CA SER A 111 -1.13 -14.56 0.96
C SER A 111 -1.23 -13.10 0.52
N ILE A 112 -0.38 -12.25 1.09
CA ILE A 112 -0.19 -10.86 0.68
C ILE A 112 1.25 -10.70 0.22
N ASN A 113 1.44 -10.02 -0.92
CA ASN A 113 2.78 -9.75 -1.44
C ASN A 113 3.41 -8.56 -0.72
N ALA A 114 4.54 -8.80 -0.04
CA ALA A 114 5.26 -7.78 0.71
C ALA A 114 5.85 -6.70 -0.21
N ASP A 115 6.45 -7.08 -1.35
CA ASP A 115 7.05 -6.15 -2.31
C ASP A 115 6.01 -5.13 -2.84
N ALA A 116 4.79 -5.59 -3.10
CA ALA A 116 3.69 -4.74 -3.55
C ALA A 116 3.29 -3.70 -2.48
N LEU A 117 3.27 -4.10 -1.20
CA LEU A 117 3.03 -3.18 -0.08
C LEU A 117 4.20 -2.21 0.10
N GLU A 118 5.43 -2.68 0.02
CA GLU A 118 6.62 -1.85 0.15
C GLU A 118 6.71 -0.78 -0.93
N GLY A 119 6.36 -1.13 -2.18
CA GLY A 119 6.30 -0.19 -3.30
C GLY A 119 5.21 0.89 -3.14
N ALA A 120 4.19 0.63 -2.33
CA ALA A 120 3.08 1.55 -2.09
C ALA A 120 3.25 2.42 -0.84
N LEU A 121 4.01 1.95 0.16
CA LEU A 121 4.27 2.69 1.37
C LEU A 121 5.32 3.79 1.16
N PRO A 122 5.14 4.98 1.78
CA PRO A 122 6.13 6.04 1.74
C PRO A 122 7.37 5.70 2.59
N TRP A 123 8.54 6.17 2.16
CA TRP A 123 9.80 6.09 2.91
C TRP A 123 10.03 7.34 3.78
N ALA A 124 10.70 7.16 4.93
CA ALA A 124 11.08 8.22 5.87
C ALA A 124 12.28 9.05 5.40
#